data_AF-A0A8B6FNQ2-F1
#
_entry.id   AF-A0A8B6FNQ2-F1
#
_cell.length_a   1.000
_cell.length_b   1.000
_cell.length_c   1.000
_cell.angle_alpha   90.00
_cell.angle_beta   90.00
_cell.angle_gamma   90.00
#
_symmetry.space_group_name_H-M   'P 1'
#
loop_
_entity.id
_entity.type
_entity.pdbx_description
1 polymer ?
#
loop_
_entity_poly.entity_id
_entity_poly.type
_entity_poly.pdbx_seq_one_letter_code
_entity_poly.pdbx_strand_id
1 'polypeptide(L)'
;MQLANSMHPRNFHGEEWFEDCKAIIARYQEETVKQESEEWQKIREKYLKELECEMKDLKQKDEEHSKPRSDEFLKYVYKTFPPVNPEHKLEGVPEDGKKPPTDLKKILQRAVVHYHPDRVDVEKYGMKRKVLSEEITKYLTLRYEFFKV
;
A
#
# COMPACT_ATOMS: atom_id res chain seq x y z
N MET A 1 44.97 -3.30 -30.29
CA MET A 1 43.84 -2.99 -29.39
C MET A 1 42.73 -4.05 -29.47
N GLN A 2 43.07 -5.35 -29.40
CA GLN A 2 42.07 -6.44 -29.48
C GLN A 2 41.75 -7.06 -28.11
N LEU A 3 42.66 -6.95 -27.13
CA LEU A 3 42.50 -7.50 -25.78
C LEU A 3 41.48 -6.74 -24.91
N ALA A 4 41.27 -5.44 -25.19
CA ALA A 4 40.34 -4.61 -24.41
C ALA A 4 38.86 -4.92 -24.72
N ASN A 5 38.56 -5.42 -25.93
CA ASN A 5 37.20 -5.76 -26.34
C ASN A 5 36.73 -7.12 -25.79
N SER A 6 37.63 -8.01 -25.38
CA SER A 6 37.28 -9.29 -24.73
C SER A 6 36.88 -9.14 -23.26
N MET A 7 37.13 -7.98 -22.65
CA MET A 7 36.76 -7.66 -21.28
C MET A 7 35.42 -6.93 -21.15
N HIS A 8 34.77 -6.59 -22.27
CA HIS A 8 33.41 -6.05 -22.23
C HIS A 8 32.44 -7.15 -21.79
N PRO A 9 31.56 -6.91 -20.81
CA PRO A 9 30.49 -7.83 -20.47
C PRO A 9 29.69 -8.12 -21.73
N ARG A 10 29.73 -9.35 -22.21
CA ARG A 10 28.84 -9.78 -23.30
C ARG A 10 27.45 -9.84 -22.72
N ASN A 11 26.59 -8.90 -23.08
CA ASN A 11 25.18 -9.04 -22.86
C ASN A 11 24.59 -9.87 -24.01
N PHE A 12 23.56 -10.65 -23.71
CA PHE A 12 22.83 -11.43 -24.71
C PHE A 12 21.61 -10.66 -25.22
N HIS A 13 21.47 -9.39 -24.83
CA HIS A 13 20.40 -8.51 -25.27
C HIS A 13 20.48 -8.30 -26.79
N GLY A 14 19.39 -8.62 -27.50
CA GLY A 14 19.32 -8.57 -28.96
C GLY A 14 19.65 -9.87 -29.69
N GLU A 15 20.08 -10.93 -28.98
CA GLU A 15 20.15 -12.28 -29.54
C GLU A 15 18.75 -12.92 -29.57
N GLU A 16 18.32 -13.48 -30.71
CA GLU A 16 16.97 -14.02 -30.89
C GLU A 16 16.62 -15.09 -29.83
N TRP A 17 17.51 -16.05 -29.60
CA TRP A 17 17.30 -17.11 -28.61
C TRP A 17 17.14 -16.57 -27.18
N PHE A 18 17.82 -15.46 -26.85
CA PHE A 18 17.78 -14.87 -25.52
C PHE A 18 16.47 -14.10 -25.30
N GLU A 19 16.04 -13.31 -26.29
CA GLU A 19 14.75 -12.61 -26.22
C GLU A 19 13.58 -13.61 -26.22
N ASP A 20 13.67 -14.71 -26.97
CA ASP A 20 12.68 -15.81 -26.92
C ASP A 20 12.61 -16.45 -25.53
N CYS A 21 13.75 -16.82 -24.94
CA CYS A 21 13.78 -17.36 -23.58
C CYS A 21 13.20 -16.36 -22.56
N LYS A 22 13.55 -15.08 -22.66
CA LYS A 22 13.04 -14.02 -21.79
C LYS A 22 11.53 -13.84 -21.94
N ALA A 23 11.01 -13.88 -23.16
CA ALA A 23 9.57 -13.79 -23.43
C ALA A 23 8.82 -14.99 -22.84
N ILE A 24 9.38 -16.20 -22.95
CA ILE A 24 8.80 -17.41 -22.35
C ILE A 24 8.76 -17.28 -20.82
N ILE A 25 9.87 -16.87 -20.18
CA ILE A 25 9.93 -16.69 -18.72
C ILE A 25 8.94 -15.61 -18.27
N ALA A 26 8.88 -14.48 -18.97
CA ALA A 26 7.95 -13.39 -18.66
C ALA A 26 6.49 -13.87 -18.70
N ARG A 27 6.11 -14.67 -19.71
CA ARG A 27 4.76 -15.25 -19.79
C ARG A 27 4.43 -16.11 -18.58
N TYR A 28 5.34 -16.99 -18.15
CA TYR A 28 5.12 -17.81 -16.96
C TYR A 28 4.98 -16.96 -15.70
N GLN A 29 5.82 -15.93 -15.54
CA GLN A 29 5.72 -15.01 -14.40
C GLN A 29 4.39 -14.25 -14.41
N GLU A 30 3.97 -13.74 -15.56
CA GLU A 30 2.67 -13.06 -15.72
C GLU A 30 1.50 -14.00 -15.42
N GLU A 31 1.57 -15.25 -15.86
CA GLU A 31 0.53 -16.25 -15.60
C GLU A 31 0.45 -16.59 -14.11
N THR A 32 1.58 -16.79 -13.44
CA THR A 32 1.62 -17.02 -11.99
C THR A 32 1.04 -15.83 -11.22
N VAL A 33 1.49 -14.60 -11.53
CA VAL A 33 0.97 -13.38 -10.90
C VAL A 33 -0.53 -13.24 -11.13
N LYS A 34 -1.00 -13.57 -12.34
CA LYS A 34 -2.43 -13.52 -12.66
C LYS A 34 -3.23 -14.51 -11.82
N GLN A 35 -2.79 -15.76 -11.74
CA GLN A 35 -3.45 -16.80 -10.93
C GLN A 35 -3.50 -16.40 -9.45
N GLU A 36 -2.37 -15.99 -8.88
CA GLU A 36 -2.30 -15.51 -7.49
C GLU A 36 -3.21 -14.30 -7.25
N SER A 37 -3.26 -13.36 -8.20
CA SER A 37 -4.11 -12.17 -8.09
C SER A 37 -5.60 -12.52 -8.13
N GLU A 38 -5.99 -13.50 -8.95
CA GLU A 38 -7.39 -13.96 -9.06
C GLU A 38 -7.82 -14.70 -7.79
N GLU A 39 -6.95 -15.55 -7.25
CA GLU A 39 -7.18 -16.23 -5.97
C GLU A 39 -7.28 -15.23 -4.83
N TRP A 40 -6.35 -14.27 -4.77
CA TRP A 40 -6.37 -13.19 -3.79
C TRP A 40 -7.66 -12.38 -3.90
N GLN A 41 -8.09 -12.00 -5.11
CA GLN A 41 -9.33 -11.26 -5.32
C GLN A 41 -10.55 -12.03 -4.81
N LYS A 42 -10.66 -13.33 -5.10
CA LYS A 42 -11.76 -14.17 -4.61
C LYS A 42 -11.82 -14.22 -3.08
N ILE A 43 -10.67 -14.31 -2.43
CA ILE A 43 -10.59 -14.34 -0.97
C ILE A 43 -10.91 -12.94 -0.40
N ARG A 44 -10.30 -11.90 -0.95
CA ARG A 44 -10.50 -10.51 -0.56
C ARG A 44 -11.96 -10.09 -0.70
N GLU A 45 -12.66 -10.50 -1.76
CA GLU A 45 -14.07 -10.16 -1.97
C GLU A 45 -14.97 -10.69 -0.84
N LYS A 46 -14.69 -11.88 -0.30
CA LYS A 46 -15.45 -12.44 0.84
C LYS A 46 -15.30 -11.56 2.08
N TYR A 47 -14.07 -11.21 2.43
CA TYR A 47 -13.80 -10.35 3.59
C TYR A 47 -14.24 -8.90 3.38
N LEU A 48 -14.22 -8.39 2.15
CA LEU A 48 -14.76 -7.07 1.81
C LEU A 48 -16.26 -6.99 2.05
N LYS A 49 -17.02 -8.05 1.76
CA LYS A 49 -18.46 -8.11 2.07
C LYS A 49 -18.70 -8.07 3.57
N GLU A 50 -17.89 -8.76 4.37
CA GLU A 50 -17.97 -8.71 5.84
C GLU A 50 -17.58 -7.33 6.39
N LEU A 51 -16.63 -6.65 5.74
CA LEU A 51 -16.15 -5.32 6.10
C LEU A 51 -16.97 -4.19 5.47
N GLU A 52 -18.03 -4.49 4.70
CA GLU A 52 -18.68 -3.50 3.85
C GLU A 52 -19.19 -2.28 4.63
N CYS A 53 -19.75 -2.49 5.83
CA CYS A 53 -20.18 -1.40 6.71
C CYS A 53 -19.00 -0.54 7.18
N GLU A 54 -17.91 -1.16 7.62
CA GLU A 54 -16.68 -0.47 8.05
C GLU A 54 -16.06 0.30 6.87
N MET A 55 -16.12 -0.25 5.66
CA MET A 55 -15.59 0.37 4.45
C MET A 55 -16.44 1.55 3.95
N LYS A 56 -17.77 1.42 4.03
CA LYS A 56 -18.69 2.52 3.70
C LYS A 56 -18.48 3.70 4.63
N ASP A 57 -18.34 3.44 5.92
CA ASP A 57 -18.08 4.47 6.91
C ASP A 57 -16.69 5.13 6.69
N LEU A 58 -15.64 4.34 6.46
CA LEU A 58 -14.32 4.87 6.15
C LEU A 58 -14.31 5.72 4.87
N LYS A 59 -15.03 5.28 3.82
CA LYS A 59 -15.20 6.02 2.58
C LYS A 59 -15.99 7.31 2.78
N GLN A 60 -17.07 7.27 3.54
CA GLN A 60 -17.87 8.45 3.86
C GLN A 60 -17.02 9.49 4.62
N LYS A 61 -16.20 9.05 5.57
CA LYS A 61 -15.25 9.93 6.27
C LYS A 61 -14.16 10.45 5.35
N ASP A 62 -13.69 9.64 4.41
CA ASP A 62 -12.75 10.10 3.40
C ASP A 62 -13.34 11.22 2.53
N GLU A 63 -14.61 11.08 2.12
CA GLU A 63 -15.33 12.08 1.33
C GLU A 63 -15.69 13.34 2.14
N GLU A 64 -16.05 13.18 3.41
CA GLU A 64 -16.38 14.28 4.33
C GLU A 64 -15.14 15.16 4.61
N HIS A 65 -13.97 14.54 4.76
CA HIS A 65 -12.71 15.24 4.99
C HIS A 65 -12.00 15.54 3.68
N SER A 66 -12.12 16.78 3.19
CA SER A 66 -11.34 17.26 2.03
C SER A 66 -9.84 16.94 2.21
N LYS A 67 -9.12 16.65 1.10
CA LYS A 67 -7.69 16.28 1.13
C LYS A 67 -6.79 17.22 1.96
N PRO A 68 -7.02 18.55 2.02
CA PRO A 68 -6.28 19.47 2.90
C PRO A 68 -6.49 19.20 4.41
N ARG A 69 -7.59 18.56 4.81
CA ARG A 69 -7.92 18.15 6.19
C ARG A 69 -7.59 16.67 6.44
N SER A 70 -6.43 16.22 5.98
CA SER A 70 -6.01 14.83 6.19
C SER A 70 -5.65 14.51 7.64
N ASP A 71 -5.48 15.52 8.48
CA ASP A 71 -5.30 15.39 9.93
C ASP A 71 -6.56 14.88 10.66
N GLU A 72 -7.74 15.36 10.29
CA GLU A 72 -9.02 14.89 10.84
C GLU A 72 -9.26 13.41 10.45
N PHE A 73 -8.99 13.07 9.19
CA PHE A 73 -9.07 11.68 8.72
C PHE A 73 -8.08 10.76 9.45
N LEU A 74 -6.84 11.21 9.67
CA LEU A 74 -5.85 10.44 10.44
C LEU A 74 -6.31 10.18 11.89
N LYS A 75 -6.86 11.19 12.57
CA LYS A 75 -7.41 11.01 13.92
C LYS A 75 -8.53 9.97 13.93
N TYR A 76 -9.42 10.02 12.92
CA TYR A 76 -10.50 9.06 12.76
C TYR A 76 -9.96 7.63 12.61
N VAL A 77 -9.05 7.41 11.66
CA VAL A 77 -8.49 6.08 11.37
C VAL A 77 -7.80 5.48 12.60
N TYR A 78 -6.97 6.23 13.32
CA TYR A 78 -6.27 5.71 14.50
C TYR A 78 -7.21 5.42 15.68
N LYS A 79 -8.33 6.14 15.78
CA LYS A 79 -9.34 5.94 16.83
C LYS A 79 -10.21 4.72 16.54
N THR A 80 -10.69 4.59 15.31
CA THR A 80 -11.63 3.53 14.91
C THR A 80 -10.92 2.22 14.60
N PHE A 81 -9.76 2.31 13.95
CA PHE A 81 -8.97 1.16 13.52
C PHE A 81 -7.55 1.28 14.06
N PRO A 82 -7.29 0.99 15.35
CA PRO A 82 -5.96 1.14 15.91
C PRO A 82 -4.95 0.27 15.15
N PRO A 83 -3.69 0.70 14.96
CA PRO A 83 -2.68 -0.09 14.27
C PRO A 83 -2.36 -1.38 15.02
N VAL A 84 -1.78 -2.36 14.31
CA VAL A 84 -1.51 -3.70 14.85
C VAL A 84 -0.43 -3.67 15.94
N ASN A 85 0.61 -2.86 15.76
CA ASN A 85 1.64 -2.65 16.78
C ASN A 85 1.17 -1.56 17.76
N PRO A 86 1.06 -1.84 19.08
CA PRO A 86 0.66 -0.86 20.08
C PRO A 86 1.63 0.32 20.24
N GLU A 87 2.87 0.19 19.76
CA GLU A 87 3.85 1.29 19.74
C GLU A 87 3.57 2.30 18.63
N HIS A 88 2.84 1.91 17.58
CA HIS A 88 2.47 2.83 16.51
C HIS A 88 1.35 3.76 16.99
N LYS A 89 1.72 4.99 17.35
CA LYS A 89 0.77 6.02 17.77
C LYS A 89 0.77 7.17 16.78
N LEU A 90 -0.35 7.87 16.71
CA LEU A 90 -0.45 9.09 15.90
C LEU A 90 0.31 10.21 16.62
N GLU A 91 1.49 10.54 16.11
CA GLU A 91 2.33 11.61 16.65
C GLU A 91 2.35 12.83 15.72
N GLY A 92 2.38 14.03 16.30
CA GLY A 92 2.56 15.28 15.55
C GLY A 92 1.29 15.87 14.94
N VAL A 93 0.12 15.25 15.16
CA VAL A 93 -1.17 15.88 14.85
C VAL A 93 -1.65 16.66 16.08
N PRO A 94 -1.80 17.98 16.02
CA PRO A 94 -2.27 18.76 17.15
C PRO A 94 -3.74 18.45 17.50
N GLU A 95 -4.08 18.56 18.78
CA GLU A 95 -5.46 18.49 19.26
C GLU A 95 -6.35 19.57 18.61
N ASP A 96 -7.66 19.29 18.58
CA ASP A 96 -8.66 20.06 17.83
C ASP A 96 -8.58 21.57 18.12
N GLY A 97 -8.56 22.39 17.06
CA GLY A 97 -8.55 23.86 17.14
C GLY A 97 -7.20 24.54 16.86
N LYS A 98 -6.13 23.81 16.53
CA LYS A 98 -4.83 24.38 16.11
C LYS A 98 -4.62 24.25 14.60
N LYS A 99 -3.76 25.13 14.04
CA LYS A 99 -3.38 25.12 12.61
C LYS A 99 -2.96 23.71 12.16
N PRO A 100 -3.25 23.32 10.90
CA PRO A 100 -2.86 22.02 10.38
C PRO A 100 -1.35 21.81 10.55
N PRO A 101 -0.89 20.58 10.87
CA PRO A 101 0.50 20.32 11.14
C PRO A 101 1.35 20.66 9.90
N THR A 102 2.41 21.45 10.09
CA THR A 102 3.34 21.87 9.04
C THR A 102 3.99 20.68 8.31
N ASP A 103 4.04 19.52 8.97
CA ASP A 103 4.64 18.27 8.48
C ASP A 103 3.59 17.17 8.14
N LEU A 104 2.35 17.53 7.79
CA LEU A 104 1.27 16.56 7.48
C LEU A 104 1.69 15.47 6.50
N LYS A 105 2.53 15.79 5.51
CA LYS A 105 3.14 14.84 4.57
C LYS A 105 3.93 13.73 5.26
N LYS A 106 4.80 14.07 6.23
CA LYS A 106 5.60 13.09 6.98
C LYS A 106 4.73 12.25 7.91
N ILE A 107 3.65 12.83 8.43
CA ILE A 107 2.70 12.11 9.29
C ILE A 107 1.93 11.08 8.47
N LEU A 108 1.44 11.46 7.28
CA LEU A 108 0.78 10.54 6.34
C LEU A 108 1.72 9.42 5.90
N GLN A 109 2.96 9.72 5.57
CA GLN A 109 3.96 8.71 5.23
C GLN A 109 4.16 7.70 6.37
N ARG A 110 4.27 8.16 7.62
CA ARG A 110 4.34 7.27 8.79
C ARG A 110 3.08 6.45 8.97
N ALA A 111 1.91 7.03 8.77
CA ALA A 111 0.64 6.30 8.84
C ALA A 111 0.55 5.18 7.80
N VAL A 112 0.96 5.43 6.55
CA VAL A 112 1.05 4.38 5.50
C VAL A 112 1.93 3.22 5.98
N VAL A 113 3.07 3.52 6.62
CA VAL A 113 3.96 2.48 7.19
C VAL A 113 3.30 1.75 8.36
N HIS A 114 2.56 2.43 9.22
CA HIS A 114 1.90 1.81 10.38
C HIS A 114 0.80 0.81 9.98
N TYR A 115 0.09 1.08 8.88
CA TYR A 115 -1.00 0.25 8.36
C TYR A 115 -0.60 -0.64 7.18
N HIS A 116 0.68 -0.73 6.83
CA HIS A 116 1.12 -1.53 5.69
C HIS A 116 0.69 -3.00 5.85
N PRO A 117 0.07 -3.62 4.82
CA PRO A 117 -0.44 -4.99 4.92
C PRO A 117 0.63 -6.03 5.22
N ASP A 118 1.88 -5.83 4.77
CA ASP A 118 3.01 -6.72 5.10
C ASP A 118 3.35 -6.77 6.59
N ARG A 119 2.92 -5.77 7.37
CA ARG A 119 3.10 -5.76 8.84
C ARG A 119 1.99 -6.51 9.57
N VAL A 120 0.98 -6.98 8.85
CA VAL A 120 -0.11 -7.77 9.41
C VAL A 120 0.24 -9.24 9.28
N ASP A 121 0.64 -9.83 10.40
CA ASP A 121 0.73 -11.28 10.52
C ASP A 121 -0.69 -11.89 10.46
N VAL A 122 -0.98 -12.58 9.35
CA VAL A 122 -2.28 -13.18 9.07
C VAL A 122 -2.59 -14.32 10.05
N GLU A 123 -1.58 -15.05 10.51
CA GLU A 123 -1.78 -16.16 11.45
C GLU A 123 -2.21 -15.63 12.82
N LYS A 124 -1.66 -14.48 13.22
CA LYS A 124 -1.92 -13.87 14.52
C LYS A 124 -3.15 -12.96 14.55
N TYR A 125 -3.39 -12.18 13.49
CA TYR A 125 -4.43 -11.14 13.47
C TYR A 125 -5.57 -11.42 12.50
N GLY A 126 -5.47 -12.50 11.72
CA GLY A 126 -6.49 -12.93 10.79
C GLY A 126 -6.51 -12.17 9.46
N MET A 127 -7.07 -12.82 8.45
CA MET A 127 -7.15 -12.29 7.09
C MET A 127 -7.99 -11.02 6.98
N LYS A 128 -9.08 -10.92 7.76
CA LYS A 128 -9.93 -9.72 7.84
C LYS A 128 -9.09 -8.47 8.16
N ARG A 129 -8.12 -8.58 9.07
CA ARG A 129 -7.26 -7.47 9.47
C ARG A 129 -6.29 -7.05 8.37
N LYS A 130 -5.78 -8.02 7.59
CA LYS A 130 -4.91 -7.73 6.44
C LYS A 130 -5.68 -6.96 5.37
N VAL A 131 -6.87 -7.44 5.00
CA VAL A 131 -7.74 -6.76 4.01
C VAL A 131 -8.12 -5.35 4.47
N LEU A 132 -8.51 -5.18 5.73
CA LEU A 132 -8.78 -3.85 6.31
C LEU A 132 -7.57 -2.91 6.20
N SER A 133 -6.38 -3.41 6.52
CA SER A 133 -5.14 -2.63 6.47
C SER A 133 -4.76 -2.24 5.03
N GLU A 134 -5.01 -3.09 4.04
CA GLU A 134 -4.87 -2.76 2.62
C GLU A 134 -5.79 -1.60 2.22
N GLU A 135 -7.07 -1.65 2.60
CA GLU A 135 -8.01 -0.58 2.26
C GLU A 135 -7.64 0.74 2.91
N ILE A 136 -7.35 0.74 4.22
CA ILE A 136 -6.90 1.95 4.93
C ILE A 136 -5.65 2.53 4.26
N THR A 137 -4.69 1.68 3.90
CA THR A 137 -3.43 2.11 3.25
C THR A 137 -3.68 2.76 1.89
N LYS A 138 -4.68 2.32 1.11
CA LYS A 138 -5.04 2.98 -0.16
C LYS A 138 -5.51 4.41 0.06
N TYR A 139 -6.44 4.64 1.00
CA TYR A 139 -6.93 5.99 1.30
C TYR A 139 -5.81 6.90 1.83
N LEU A 140 -4.96 6.38 2.72
CA LEU A 140 -3.79 7.12 3.21
C LEU A 140 -2.79 7.46 2.11
N THR A 141 -2.56 6.54 1.17
CA THR A 141 -1.65 6.75 0.03
C THR A 141 -2.19 7.80 -0.92
N LEU A 142 -3.48 7.75 -1.28
CA LEU A 142 -4.13 8.76 -2.11
C LEU A 142 -4.05 10.16 -1.51
N ARG A 143 -4.16 10.27 -0.18
CA ARG A 143 -3.98 11.52 0.55
C ARG A 143 -2.52 11.98 0.54
N TYR A 144 -1.58 11.07 0.78
CA TYR A 144 -0.16 11.37 0.71
C TYR A 144 0.28 11.88 -0.68
N GLU A 145 -0.21 11.24 -1.75
CA GLU A 145 0.09 11.62 -3.13
C GLU A 145 -0.36 13.06 -3.46
N PHE A 146 -1.47 13.52 -2.88
CA PHE A 146 -1.91 14.91 -3.02
C PHE A 146 -0.88 15.93 -2.50
N PHE A 147 -0.10 15.57 -1.48
CA PHE A 147 0.97 16.42 -0.92
C PHE A 147 2.36 16.13 -1.54
N LYS A 148 2.44 15.23 -2.52
CA LYS A 148 3.71 14.88 -3.19
C LYS A 148 4.12 15.91 -4.25
N VAL A 149 3.23 16.85 -4.59
CA VAL A 149 3.48 17.99 -5.50
C VAL A 149 4.62 18.88 -5.00
#